data_AF-A0A9E4K8H3-F1
#
_entry.id   AF-A0A9E4K8H3-F1
#
_cell.length_a   1.000
_cell.length_b   1.000
_cell.length_c   1.000
_cell.angle_alpha   90.00
_cell.angle_beta   90.00
_cell.angle_gamma   90.00
#
_symmetry.space_group_name_H-M   'P 1'
#
loop_
_entity.id
_entity.type
_entity.pdbx_description
1 polymer ?
#
loop_
_entity_poly.entity_id
_entity_poly.type
_entity_poly.pdbx_seq_one_letter_code
_entity_poly.pdbx_strand_id
1 'polypeptide(L)' 'MERPTLNYFAGWTYLIDSEYRKEMRENWKEMPGFIVGMQLLSGAASVLFPLIIAGLIGVVLLHKL' A
#
# COMPACT_ATOMS: atom_id res chain seq x y z
N MET A 1 -15.95 18.95 12.15
CA MET A 1 -15.22 18.27 11.06
C MET A 1 -14.36 17.20 11.70
N GLU A 2 -14.71 15.94 11.55
CA GLU A 2 -13.85 14.82 11.97
C GLU A 2 -12.57 14.85 11.14
N ARG A 3 -11.42 14.59 11.77
CA ARG A 3 -10.14 14.54 11.04
C ARG A 3 -10.13 13.28 10.17
N PRO A 4 -9.72 13.36 8.90
CA PRO A 4 -9.57 12.16 8.08
C PRO A 4 -8.54 11.24 8.72
N THR A 5 -9.00 10.07 9.17
CA THR A 5 -8.15 9.03 9.78
C THR A 5 -7.40 8.29 8.69
N LEU A 6 -6.07 8.28 8.82
CA LEU A 6 -5.18 7.64 7.86
C LEU A 6 -4.99 6.17 8.25
N ASN A 7 -5.51 5.26 7.43
CA ASN A 7 -5.33 3.83 7.63
C ASN A 7 -4.20 3.32 6.73
N TYR A 8 -3.01 3.12 7.29
CA TYR A 8 -1.83 2.64 6.55
C TYR A 8 -1.97 1.22 6.01
N PHE A 9 -2.88 0.41 6.57
CA PHE A 9 -3.18 -0.94 6.09
C PHE A 9 -4.24 -0.96 4.98
N ALA A 10 -4.94 0.16 4.74
CA ALA A 10 -5.98 0.22 3.73
C ALA A 10 -5.48 -0.17 2.34
N GLY A 11 -4.24 0.20 1.98
CA GLY A 11 -3.64 -0.21 0.72
C GLY A 11 -3.46 -1.74 0.59
N TRP A 12 -3.11 -2.43 1.67
CA TRP A 12 -3.01 -3.90 1.67
C TRP A 12 -4.36 -4.58 1.58
N THR A 13 -5.31 -4.14 2.41
CA THR A 13 -6.68 -4.68 2.40
C THR A 13 -7.34 -4.42 1.05
N TYR A 14 -7.07 -3.28 0.41
CA TYR A 14 -7.52 -2.99 -0.94
C TYR A 14 -6.95 -3.96 -1.99
N LEU A 15 -5.68 -4.36 -1.88
CA LEU A 15 -5.08 -5.30 -2.83
C LEU A 15 -5.63 -6.72 -2.67
N ILE A 16 -5.86 -7.16 -1.43
CA ILE A 16 -6.21 -8.56 -1.13
C ILE A 16 -7.73 -8.78 -1.14
N ASP A 17 -8.51 -7.86 -0.58
CA ASP A 17 -9.93 -8.07 -0.29
C ASP A 17 -10.83 -7.34 -1.31
N SER A 18 -11.63 -8.13 -2.05
CA SER A 18 -12.56 -7.63 -3.05
C SER A 18 -13.78 -6.91 -2.48
N GLU A 19 -14.23 -7.26 -1.28
CA GLU A 19 -15.35 -6.59 -0.60
C GLU A 19 -14.89 -5.24 -0.08
N TYR A 20 -13.71 -5.19 0.54
CA TYR A 20 -13.09 -3.94 0.97
C TYR A 20 -12.87 -2.96 -0.19
N ARG A 21 -12.48 -3.46 -1.38
CA ARG A 21 -12.40 -2.61 -2.60
C ARG A 21 -13.73 -1.99 -2.99
N LYS A 22 -14.84 -2.72 -2.87
CA LYS A 22 -16.18 -2.21 -3.20
C LYS A 22 -16.62 -1.16 -2.20
N GLU A 23 -16.42 -1.42 -0.92
CA GLU A 23 -16.74 -0.47 0.16
C GLU A 23 -15.90 0.81 0.05
N MET A 24 -14.59 0.68 -0.13
CA MET A 24 -13.69 1.84 -0.24
C MET A 24 -13.88 2.63 -1.53
N ARG A 25 -14.39 2.03 -2.61
CA ARG A 25 -14.68 2.77 -3.85
C ARG A 25 -15.70 3.87 -3.64
N GLU A 26 -16.71 3.66 -2.80
CA GLU A 26 -17.69 4.70 -2.49
C GLU A 26 -17.13 5.70 -1.48
N ASN A 27 -16.47 5.23 -0.41
CA ASN A 27 -15.86 6.10 0.61
C ASN A 27 -14.75 7.02 0.05
N TRP A 28 -13.93 6.53 -0.88
CA TRP A 28 -12.83 7.32 -1.46
C TRP A 28 -13.30 8.42 -2.40
N LYS A 29 -14.54 8.39 -2.90
CA LYS A 29 -15.11 9.51 -3.68
C LYS A 29 -15.32 10.75 -2.82
N GLU A 30 -15.57 10.55 -1.52
CA GLU A 30 -15.82 11.64 -0.57
C GLU A 30 -14.56 12.09 0.17
N MET A 31 -13.47 11.31 0.09
CA MET A 31 -12.19 11.64 0.73
C MET A 31 -11.30 12.56 -0.13
N PRO A 32 -10.47 13.42 0.51
CA PRO A 32 -9.43 14.15 -0.21
C PRO A 32 -8.45 13.21 -0.92
N GLY A 33 -8.18 13.45 -2.21
CA GLY A 33 -7.33 12.56 -3.02
C GLY A 33 -5.92 12.33 -2.45
N PHE A 34 -5.36 13.28 -1.69
CA PHE A 34 -4.09 13.09 -0.99
C PHE A 34 -4.15 11.99 0.08
N ILE A 35 -5.25 11.88 0.83
CA ILE A 35 -5.43 10.84 1.86
C ILE A 35 -5.47 9.46 1.19
N VAL A 36 -6.27 9.33 0.13
CA VAL A 36 -6.39 8.09 -0.66
C VAL A 36 -5.05 7.70 -1.27
N GLY A 37 -4.34 8.68 -1.86
CA GLY A 37 -3.01 8.48 -2.42
C GLY A 37 -2.01 7.97 -1.39
N MET A 38 -1.97 8.57 -0.19
CA MET A 38 -1.07 8.13 0.89
C MET A 38 -1.38 6.71 1.39
N GLN A 39 -2.66 6.31 1.45
CA GLN A 39 -3.06 4.97 1.85
C GLN A 39 -2.69 3.89 0.82
N LEU A 40 -2.84 4.20 -0.47
CA LEU A 40 -2.41 3.30 -1.55
C LEU A 40 -0.89 3.22 -1.64
N LEU A 41 -0.21 4.37 -1.53
CA LEU A 41 1.25 4.46 -1.56
C LEU A 41 1.87 3.71 -0.37
N SER A 42 1.30 3.83 0.83
CA SER A 42 1.80 3.09 2.00
C SER A 42 1.66 1.59 1.80
N GLY A 43 0.53 1.12 1.25
CA GLY A 43 0.33 -0.28 0.88
C GLY A 43 1.39 -0.75 -0.13
N ALA A 44 1.52 -0.05 -1.26
CA ALA A 44 2.49 -0.41 -2.30
C ALA A 44 3.94 -0.38 -1.81
N ALA A 45 4.34 0.67 -1.10
CA ALA A 45 5.71 0.82 -0.59
C ALA A 45 6.06 -0.27 0.44
N SER A 46 5.12 -0.67 1.29
CA SER A 46 5.35 -1.73 2.27
C SER A 46 5.52 -3.13 1.65
N VAL A 47 5.06 -3.36 0.41
CA VAL A 47 5.34 -4.56 -0.38
C VAL A 47 6.65 -4.43 -1.15
N LEU A 48 6.79 -3.32 -1.87
CA LEU A 48 7.90 -3.12 -2.80
C LEU A 48 9.24 -2.96 -2.08
N PHE A 49 9.27 -2.25 -0.95
CA PHE A 49 10.50 -2.01 -0.20
C PHE A 49 11.19 -3.31 0.26
N PRO A 50 10.51 -4.25 0.96
CA PRO A 50 11.15 -5.51 1.33
C PRO A 50 11.49 -6.39 0.11
N LEU A 51 10.71 -6.35 -0.97
CA LEU A 51 11.03 -7.10 -2.20
C LEU A 51 12.29 -6.56 -2.87
N ILE A 52 12.46 -5.23 -2.94
CA ILE A 52 13.67 -4.59 -3.46
C ILE A 52 14.88 -5.02 -2.62
N ILE A 53 14.77 -4.98 -1.30
CA ILE A 53 15.85 -5.41 -0.39
C ILE A 53 16.19 -6.88 -0.61
N ALA A 54 15.19 -7.77 -0.64
CA ALA A 54 15.40 -9.20 -0.87
C ALA A 54 16.06 -9.46 -2.23
N GLY A 55 15.62 -8.77 -3.28
CA GLY A 55 16.22 -8.83 -4.61
C GLY A 55 17.68 -8.39 -4.61
N LEU A 56 17.99 -7.26 -3.96
CA LEU A 56 19.37 -6.78 -3.84
C LEU A 56 20.26 -7.78 -3.09
N ILE A 57 19.78 -8.35 -1.98
CA ILE A 57 20.52 -9.40 -1.25
C ILE A 57 20.76 -10.61 -2.15
N GLY A 58 19.74 -11.08 -2.87
CA GLY A 58 19.86 -12.18 -3.82
C GLY A 58 20.92 -11.92 -4.89
N VAL A 59 20.92 -10.72 -5.49
CA VAL A 59 21.95 -10.31 -6.46
C VAL A 59 23.34 -10.35 -5.84
N VAL A 60 23.53 -9.78 -4.64
CA VAL A 60 24.85 -9.78 -3.97
C VAL A 60 25.34 -11.21 -3.69
N LEU A 61 24.46 -12.10 -3.23
CA LEU A 61 24.81 -13.49 -2.95
C LEU A 61 25.18 -14.25 -4.23
N LEU A 62 24.41 -14.07 -5.30
CA LEU A 62 24.68 -14.71 -6.60
C LEU A 62 25.94 -14.19 -7.29
N HIS A 63 26.32 -12.92 -7.07
CA HIS A 63 27.56 -12.35 -7.65
C HIS A 63 28.83 -12.70 -6.86
N LYS A 64 28.71 -13.15 -5.61
CA LYS A 64 29.84 -13.53 -4.76
C LYS A 64 30.17 -15.03 -4.78
N LEU A 65 29.30 -15.84 -5.39
CA LEU A 65 29.49 -17.27 -5.70
C LEU A 65 30.11 -17.44 -7.09
#